data_AF-A0A1G8EE10-F1
#
_entry.id   AF-A0A1G8EE10-F1
#
_cell.length_a   1.000
_cell.length_b   1.000
_cell.length_c   1.000
_cell.angle_alpha   90.00
_cell.angle_beta   90.00
_cell.angle_gamma   90.00
#
_symmetry.space_group_name_H-M   'P 1'
#
loop_
_entity.id
_entity.type
_entity.pdbx_description
1 polymer ?
#
loop_
_entity_poly.entity_id
_entity_poly.type
_entity_poly.pdbx_seq_one_letter_code
_entity_poly.pdbx_strand_id
1 'polypeptide(L)'
;MSDRNDRDALALHLVGVASMLACTVRDDGPDAAAQILTDLTSEERDALPVVLAAMIPVDVPTLDLLAWHTHPETGPAQRLAKVRRLDRKTRRRPLAECGSHAAFNRHKARNEPPCEACEIAERVYQRTRKRASRKKAG
;
A
#
# COMPACT_ATOMS: atom_id res chain seq x y z
N MET A 1 -5.55 37.87 0.37
CA MET A 1 -4.30 37.11 0.14
C MET A 1 -3.61 36.71 1.44
N SER A 2 -3.74 37.47 2.54
CA SER A 2 -3.11 37.14 3.84
C SER A 2 -3.58 35.81 4.45
N ASP A 3 -4.89 35.51 4.42
CA ASP A 3 -5.50 34.29 5.00
C ASP A 3 -4.90 32.96 4.49
N ARG A 4 -4.41 32.91 3.24
CA ARG A 4 -3.76 31.70 2.72
C ARG A 4 -2.38 31.48 3.30
N ASN A 5 -1.58 32.54 3.39
CA ASN A 5 -0.23 32.47 3.93
C ASN A 5 -0.25 32.10 5.42
N ASP A 6 -1.26 32.60 6.16
CA ASP A 6 -1.44 32.28 7.58
C ASP A 6 -1.79 30.79 7.77
N ARG A 7 -2.66 30.23 6.91
CA ARG A 7 -2.97 28.80 6.91
C ARG A 7 -1.79 27.92 6.53
N ASP A 8 -1.00 28.34 5.53
CA ASP A 8 0.19 27.59 5.11
C ASP A 8 1.24 27.60 6.24
N ALA A 9 1.40 28.72 6.95
CA ALA A 9 2.28 28.81 8.12
C ALA A 9 1.78 27.93 9.28
N LEU A 10 0.48 27.96 9.57
CA LEU A 10 -0.14 27.09 10.57
C LEU A 10 0.05 25.60 10.23
N ALA A 11 -0.21 25.22 8.97
CA ALA A 11 -0.03 23.84 8.52
C ALA A 11 1.43 23.39 8.67
N LEU A 12 2.39 24.23 8.28
CA LEU A 12 3.82 23.92 8.39
C LEU A 12 4.25 23.75 9.86
N HIS A 13 3.75 24.60 10.77
CA HIS A 13 3.97 24.45 12.20
C HIS A 13 3.40 23.12 12.73
N LEU A 14 2.14 22.82 12.38
CA LEU A 14 1.43 21.63 12.85
C LEU A 14 2.02 20.32 12.31
N VAL A 15 2.74 20.32 11.18
CA VAL A 15 3.47 19.12 10.72
C VAL A 15 4.55 18.70 11.74
N GLY A 16 5.22 19.67 12.36
CA GLY A 16 6.19 19.41 13.43
C GLY A 16 5.53 18.81 14.67
N VAL A 17 4.41 19.41 15.10
CA VAL A 17 3.62 18.94 16.25
C VAL A 17 3.06 17.55 15.99
N ALA A 18 2.49 17.30 14.82
CA ALA A 18 1.94 16.00 14.42
C ALA A 18 3.01 14.89 14.43
N SER A 19 4.21 15.20 13.94
CA SER A 19 5.33 14.26 13.94
C SER A 19 5.78 13.91 15.36
N MET A 20 5.89 14.92 16.23
CA MET A 20 6.23 14.74 17.65
C MET A 20 5.15 13.93 18.37
N LEU A 21 3.88 14.29 18.20
CA LEU A 21 2.74 13.58 18.79
C LEU A 21 2.71 12.10 18.36
N ALA A 22 2.95 11.81 17.07
CA ALA A 22 2.99 10.44 16.58
C ALA A 22 4.10 9.61 17.23
N CYS A 23 5.29 10.19 17.47
CA CYS A 23 6.36 9.55 18.21
C CYS A 23 6.01 9.35 19.68
N THR A 24 5.49 10.37 20.35
CA THR A 24 5.11 10.32 21.77
C THR A 24 4.01 9.30 22.05
N VAL A 25 2.98 9.22 21.20
CA VAL A 25 1.93 8.19 21.31
C VAL A 25 2.51 6.78 21.23
N ARG A 26 3.54 6.58 20.40
CA ARG A 26 4.20 5.28 20.23
C ARG A 26 5.12 4.93 21.39
N ASP A 27 5.92 5.89 21.85
CA ASP A 27 7.07 5.63 22.71
C ASP A 27 6.78 5.95 24.20
N ASP A 28 5.99 7.00 24.48
CA ASP A 28 5.79 7.55 25.83
C ASP A 28 4.37 7.34 26.38
N GLY A 29 3.40 7.04 25.51
CA GLY A 29 2.02 6.70 25.89
C GLY A 29 1.06 7.90 25.95
N PRO A 30 -0.19 7.66 26.43
CA PRO A 30 -1.28 8.62 26.28
C PRO A 30 -1.15 9.87 27.15
N ASP A 31 -0.55 9.78 28.34
CA ASP A 31 -0.42 10.93 29.25
C ASP A 31 0.56 11.98 28.69
N ALA A 32 1.70 11.51 28.15
CA ALA A 32 2.66 12.39 27.47
C ALA A 32 2.06 13.03 26.21
N ALA A 33 1.26 12.27 25.45
CA ALA A 33 0.53 12.80 24.31
C ALA A 33 -0.51 13.86 24.72
N ALA A 34 -1.22 13.65 25.83
CA ALA A 34 -2.17 14.62 26.36
C ALA A 34 -1.50 15.95 26.74
N GLN A 35 -0.29 15.91 27.29
CA GLN A 35 0.47 17.11 27.61
C GLN A 35 0.79 17.95 26.35
N ILE A 36 1.18 17.30 25.25
CA ILE A 36 1.40 17.99 23.97
C ILE A 36 0.11 18.69 23.51
N LEU A 37 -1.03 18.02 23.63
CA LEU A 37 -2.32 18.56 23.20
C LEU A 37 -2.82 19.70 24.09
N THR A 38 -2.48 19.73 25.37
CA THR A 38 -2.85 20.83 26.28
C THR A 38 -2.10 22.13 25.99
N ASP A 39 -0.91 22.05 25.38
CA ASP A 39 -0.10 23.23 25.06
C ASP A 39 -0.57 23.92 23.76
N LEU A 40 -1.48 23.31 23.01
CA LEU A 40 -2.02 23.84 21.76
C LEU A 40 -3.19 24.80 22.01
N THR A 41 -3.25 25.85 21.19
CA THR A 41 -4.41 26.73 21.09
C THR A 41 -5.65 25.99 20.59
N SER A 42 -6.84 26.60 20.69
CA SER A 42 -8.06 25.98 20.14
C SER A 42 -7.97 25.81 18.63
N GLU A 43 -7.44 26.81 17.91
CA GLU A 43 -7.30 26.77 16.46
C GLU A 43 -6.34 25.66 16.00
N GLU A 44 -5.21 25.51 16.68
CA GLU A 44 -4.25 24.44 16.41
C GLU A 44 -4.85 23.06 16.66
N ARG A 45 -5.61 22.89 17.76
CA ARG A 45 -6.30 21.63 18.07
C ARG A 45 -7.34 21.26 17.02
N ASP A 46 -8.06 22.25 16.49
CA ASP A 46 -9.07 22.02 15.45
C ASP A 46 -8.43 21.69 14.09
N ALA A 47 -7.28 22.28 13.78
CA ALA A 47 -6.55 22.05 12.52
C ALA A 47 -5.70 20.78 12.52
N LEU A 48 -5.20 20.34 13.68
CA LEU A 48 -4.29 19.19 13.81
C LEU A 48 -4.84 17.88 13.19
N PRO A 49 -6.11 17.49 13.37
CA PRO A 49 -6.67 16.29 12.72
C PRO A 49 -6.59 16.32 11.20
N VAL A 50 -6.74 17.51 10.58
CA VAL A 50 -6.65 17.67 9.12
C VAL A 50 -5.20 17.46 8.65
N VAL A 51 -4.24 18.02 9.39
CA VAL A 51 -2.81 17.83 9.10
C VAL A 51 -2.41 16.37 9.26
N LEU A 52 -2.83 15.71 10.35
CA LEU A 52 -2.60 14.29 10.57
C LEU A 52 -3.18 13.44 9.43
N ALA A 53 -4.40 13.71 8.98
CA ALA A 53 -5.01 13.01 7.86
C ALA A 53 -4.23 13.22 6.55
N ALA A 54 -3.76 14.44 6.30
CA ALA A 54 -2.98 14.77 5.10
C ALA A 54 -1.59 14.10 5.07
N MET A 55 -1.04 13.73 6.22
CA MET A 55 0.22 12.98 6.32
C MET A 55 0.09 11.50 5.96
N ILE A 56 -1.13 10.97 5.88
CA ILE A 56 -1.37 9.55 5.56
C ILE A 56 -1.43 9.36 4.04
N PRO A 57 -0.60 8.47 3.46
CA PRO A 57 -0.66 8.18 2.03
C PRO A 57 -2.01 7.56 1.64
N VAL A 58 -2.75 8.21 0.74
CA VAL A 58 -4.08 7.74 0.28
C VAL A 58 -4.02 6.53 -0.66
N ASP A 59 -2.87 6.31 -1.30
CA ASP A 59 -2.66 5.22 -2.27
C ASP A 59 -2.13 3.92 -1.63
N VAL A 60 -1.99 3.90 -0.30
CA VAL A 60 -1.49 2.73 0.44
C VAL A 60 -2.67 1.94 1.00
N PRO A 61 -2.74 0.61 0.77
CA PRO A 61 -3.81 -0.22 1.33
C PRO A 61 -3.89 -0.10 2.86
N THR A 62 -5.11 -0.09 3.41
CA THR A 62 -5.34 0.01 4.87
C THR A 62 -4.59 -1.07 5.67
N LEU A 63 -4.44 -2.27 5.11
CA LEU A 63 -3.68 -3.37 5.74
C LEU A 63 -2.20 -3.01 5.94
N ASP A 64 -1.61 -2.23 5.04
CA ASP A 64 -0.23 -1.77 5.14
C ASP A 64 -0.09 -0.60 6.12
N LEU A 65 -1.12 0.26 6.24
CA LEU A 65 -1.17 1.35 7.23
C LEU A 65 -1.34 0.81 8.66
N LEU A 66 -2.19 -0.20 8.85
CA LEU A 66 -2.47 -0.85 10.14
C LEU A 66 -1.52 -2.03 10.41
N ALA A 67 -0.43 -2.11 9.65
CA ALA A 67 0.55 -3.18 9.72
C ALA A 67 1.08 -3.43 11.14
N TRP A 68 1.33 -2.34 11.87
CA TRP A 68 1.87 -2.37 13.23
C TRP A 68 0.92 -3.03 14.24
N HIS A 69 -0.39 -3.03 13.98
CA HIS A 69 -1.38 -3.67 14.84
C HIS A 69 -1.48 -5.19 14.62
N THR A 70 -1.35 -5.66 13.37
CA THR A 70 -1.57 -7.09 13.05
C THR A 70 -0.33 -7.95 13.22
N HIS A 71 0.88 -7.39 13.09
CA HIS A 71 2.13 -8.12 13.25
C HIS A 71 3.22 -7.25 13.90
N PRO A 72 3.23 -7.13 15.24
CA PRO A 72 4.21 -6.29 15.95
C PRO A 72 5.65 -6.79 15.73
N GLU A 73 5.85 -8.09 15.47
CA GLU A 73 7.19 -8.66 15.21
C GLU A 73 7.72 -8.44 13.79
N THR A 74 6.87 -8.10 12.81
CA THR A 74 7.33 -7.74 11.45
C THR A 74 7.13 -6.25 11.22
N GLY A 75 8.10 -5.48 11.73
CA GLY A 75 8.16 -4.04 11.52
C GLY A 75 8.07 -3.66 10.04
N PRO A 76 7.68 -2.41 9.73
CA PRO A 76 7.41 -1.95 8.36
C PRO A 76 8.59 -2.18 7.40
N ALA A 77 9.82 -2.06 7.90
CA ALA A 77 11.04 -2.34 7.14
C ALA A 77 11.14 -3.81 6.66
N GLN A 78 10.72 -4.78 7.47
CA GLN A 78 10.77 -6.20 7.11
C GLN A 78 9.69 -6.55 6.08
N ARG A 79 8.52 -5.91 6.17
CA ARG A 79 7.45 -6.06 5.18
C ARG A 79 7.82 -5.46 3.84
N LEU A 80 8.35 -4.23 3.82
CA LEU A 80 8.89 -3.62 2.61
C LEU A 80 10.03 -4.45 2.01
N ALA A 81 10.92 -5.02 2.85
CA ALA A 81 11.95 -5.94 2.39
C ALA A 81 11.35 -7.21 1.77
N LYS A 82 10.27 -7.76 2.34
CA LYS A 82 9.55 -8.92 1.79
C LYS A 82 8.88 -8.60 0.45
N VAL A 83 8.21 -7.45 0.34
CA VAL A 83 7.61 -6.97 -0.91
C VAL A 83 8.69 -6.76 -1.98
N ARG A 84 9.81 -6.10 -1.64
CA ARG A 84 10.96 -5.93 -2.54
C ARG A 84 11.58 -7.27 -2.95
N ARG A 85 11.65 -8.26 -2.06
CA ARG A 85 12.12 -9.62 -2.38
C ARG A 85 11.17 -10.35 -3.34
N LEU A 86 9.86 -10.20 -3.13
CA LEU A 86 8.85 -10.76 -4.03
C LEU A 86 8.90 -10.11 -5.40
N ASP A 87 8.97 -8.77 -5.47
CA ASP A 87 9.11 -8.02 -6.72
C ASP A 87 10.41 -8.38 -7.47
N ARG A 88 11.53 -8.53 -6.75
CA ARG A 88 12.79 -8.99 -7.36
C ARG A 88 12.68 -10.41 -7.92
N LYS A 89 11.95 -11.30 -7.25
CA LYS A 89 11.75 -12.69 -7.69
C LYS A 89 10.82 -12.78 -8.91
N THR A 90 9.81 -11.92 -8.99
CA THR A 90 8.92 -11.84 -10.15
C THR A 90 9.58 -11.16 -11.34
N ARG A 91 10.33 -10.06 -11.14
CA ARG A 91 11.06 -9.36 -12.22
C ARG A 91 12.20 -10.16 -12.85
N ARG A 92 12.81 -11.09 -12.12
CA ARG A 92 13.94 -11.91 -12.61
C ARG A 92 13.53 -13.13 -13.43
N ARG A 93 12.23 -13.44 -13.54
CA ARG A 93 11.83 -14.53 -14.42
C ARG A 93 11.98 -14.03 -15.86
N PRO A 94 12.83 -14.67 -16.68
CA PRO A 94 12.91 -14.32 -18.10
C PRO A 94 11.50 -14.37 -18.67
N LEU A 95 11.16 -13.36 -19.47
CA LEU A 95 9.86 -13.31 -20.11
C LEU A 95 9.70 -14.60 -20.90
N ALA A 96 8.72 -15.43 -20.52
CA ALA A 96 8.39 -16.61 -21.31
C ALA A 96 8.13 -16.17 -22.75
N GLU A 97 8.60 -16.97 -23.70
CA GLU A 97 8.28 -16.79 -25.10
C GLU A 97 6.76 -16.85 -25.31
N CYS A 98 6.26 -16.26 -26.40
CA CYS A 98 4.87 -16.40 -26.79
C CYS A 98 4.51 -17.88 -26.97
N GLY A 99 3.23 -18.24 -26.78
CA GLY A 99 2.80 -19.65 -26.80
C GLY A 99 2.63 -20.29 -25.41
N SER A 100 2.56 -19.49 -24.34
CA SER A 100 2.25 -19.97 -22.99
C SER A 100 1.03 -19.25 -22.39
N HIS A 101 0.34 -19.89 -21.44
CA HIS A 101 -0.75 -19.25 -20.67
C HIS A 101 -0.27 -17.95 -19.97
N ALA A 102 0.98 -17.94 -19.49
CA ALA A 102 1.57 -16.75 -18.89
C ALA A 102 1.72 -15.62 -19.91
N ALA A 103 2.13 -15.93 -21.16
CA ALA A 103 2.22 -14.94 -22.23
C ALA A 103 0.84 -14.39 -22.64
N PHE A 104 -0.19 -15.23 -22.68
CA PHE A 104 -1.58 -14.80 -22.91
C PHE A 104 -2.06 -13.78 -21.86
N ASN A 105 -1.84 -14.06 -20.57
CA ASN A 105 -2.22 -13.14 -19.50
C ASN A 105 -1.48 -11.79 -19.58
N ARG A 106 -0.25 -11.76 -20.12
CA ARG A 106 0.47 -10.49 -20.35
C ARG A 106 -0.19 -9.65 -21.44
N HIS A 107 -0.58 -10.25 -22.57
CA HIS A 107 -1.30 -9.54 -23.62
C HIS A 107 -2.58 -8.92 -23.05
N LYS A 108 -3.34 -9.69 -22.26
CA LYS A 108 -4.54 -9.20 -21.58
C LYS A 108 -4.26 -8.05 -20.62
N ALA A 109 -3.21 -8.13 -19.81
CA ALA A 109 -2.85 -7.08 -18.86
C ALA A 109 -2.39 -5.77 -19.53
N ARG A 110 -1.86 -5.85 -20.76
CA ARG A 110 -1.42 -4.69 -21.55
C ARG A 110 -2.48 -4.17 -22.53
N ASN A 111 -3.66 -4.77 -22.56
CA ASN A 111 -4.69 -4.49 -23.56
C ASN A 111 -4.21 -4.68 -25.01
N GLU A 112 -3.30 -5.63 -25.24
CA GLU A 112 -2.81 -6.02 -26.56
C GLU A 112 -3.59 -7.24 -27.08
N PRO A 113 -3.87 -7.35 -28.39
CA PRO A 113 -4.45 -8.55 -28.96
C PRO A 113 -3.47 -9.74 -28.80
N PRO A 114 -3.89 -10.88 -28.23
CA PRO A 114 -3.04 -12.06 -28.11
C PRO A 114 -2.65 -12.61 -29.49
N CYS A 115 -1.39 -13.03 -29.65
CA CYS A 115 -1.01 -13.78 -30.84
C CYS A 115 -1.63 -15.19 -30.87
N GLU A 116 -1.70 -15.80 -32.05
CA GLU A 116 -2.29 -17.13 -32.26
C GLU A 116 -1.70 -18.21 -31.33
N ALA A 117 -0.38 -18.23 -31.16
CA ALA A 117 0.29 -19.18 -30.27
C ALA A 117 -0.20 -19.06 -28.81
N CYS A 118 -0.39 -17.84 -28.32
CA CYS A 118 -0.91 -17.58 -26.97
C CYS A 118 -2.37 -18.00 -26.83
N GLU A 119 -3.20 -17.82 -27.86
CA GLU A 119 -4.59 -18.29 -27.85
C GLU A 119 -4.70 -19.82 -27.83
N ILE A 120 -3.86 -20.52 -28.61
CA ILE A 120 -3.81 -21.98 -28.61
C ILE A 120 -3.40 -22.48 -27.21
N ALA A 121 -2.38 -21.86 -26.61
CA ALA A 121 -1.92 -22.19 -25.27
C ALA A 121 -3.02 -22.00 -24.21
N GLU A 122 -3.79 -20.91 -24.29
CA GLU A 122 -4.95 -20.66 -23.43
C GLU A 122 -6.01 -21.76 -23.58
N ARG A 123 -6.36 -22.12 -24.82
CA ARG A 123 -7.33 -23.19 -25.09
C ARG A 123 -6.89 -24.53 -24.49
N VAL A 124 -5.60 -24.88 -24.60
CA VAL A 124 -5.03 -26.09 -24.00
C VAL A 124 -5.10 -26.03 -22.47
N TYR A 125 -4.70 -24.91 -21.88
CA TYR A 125 -4.76 -24.70 -20.42
C TYR A 125 -6.20 -24.87 -19.88
N GLN A 126 -7.19 -24.23 -20.51
CA GLN A 126 -8.60 -24.32 -20.10
C GLN A 126 -9.16 -25.74 -20.21
N ARG A 127 -8.83 -26.47 -21.28
CA ARG A 127 -9.22 -27.88 -21.44
C ARG A 127 -8.65 -28.74 -20.32
N THR A 128 -7.37 -28.58 -20.00
CA THR A 128 -6.70 -29.32 -18.92
C THR A 128 -7.32 -29.01 -17.56
N ARG A 129 -7.57 -27.72 -17.26
CA ARG A 129 -8.24 -27.29 -16.03
C ARG A 129 -9.63 -27.90 -15.88
N LYS A 130 -10.44 -27.90 -16.95
CA LYS A 130 -11.80 -28.48 -16.95
C LYS A 130 -11.79 -30.01 -16.77
N ARG A 131 -10.82 -30.71 -17.35
CA ARG A 131 -10.63 -32.15 -17.12
C ARG A 131 -10.27 -32.44 -15.66
N ALA A 132 -9.35 -31.66 -15.10
CA ALA A 132 -8.94 -31.80 -13.70
C ALA A 132 -10.10 -31.53 -12.73
N SER A 133 -10.95 -30.53 -12.99
CA SER A 133 -12.11 -30.25 -12.13
C SER A 133 -13.17 -31.36 -12.19
N ARG A 134 -13.42 -31.97 -13.36
CA ARG A 134 -14.33 -33.11 -13.49
C ARG A 134 -13.85 -34.34 -12.72
N LYS A 135 -12.54 -34.63 -12.77
CA LYS A 135 -11.94 -35.75 -12.01
C LYS A 135 -12.04 -35.57 -10.49
N LYS A 136 -12.10 -34.33 -9.99
CA LYS A 136 -12.28 -34.06 -8.56
C LYS A 136 -13.73 -34.16 -8.08
N ALA A 137 -14.69 -34.16 -9.01
CA ALA A 137 -16.12 -34.10 -8.69
C ALA A 137 -16.85 -35.44 -8.81
N GLY A 138 -16.19 -36.47 -9.38
CA GLY A 138 -16.68 -37.85 -9.42
C GLY A 138 -15.79 -38.72 -8.57
#